data_AF-A0A8K0XIY4-F1
#
_entry.id   AF-A0A8K0XIY4-F1
#
_cell.length_a   1.000
_cell.length_b   1.000
_cell.length_c   1.000
_cell.angle_alpha   90.00
_cell.angle_beta   90.00
_cell.angle_gamma   90.00
#
_symmetry.space_group_name_H-M   'P 1'
#
loop_
_entity.id
_entity.type
_entity.pdbx_description
1 polymer ?
#
loop_
_entity_poly.entity_id
_entity_poly.type
_entity_poly.pdbx_seq_one_letter_code
_entity_poly.pdbx_strand_id
1 'polypeptide(L)'
;MYLPFLAKAYLPHGATTPDYAAVYDRILTCQAKHDYTARCFLAPPGVSSSPDSQAPTCGRFESSTIIEPMLERPFDLNLGSFTYKKSLTFTPTERTSLLAPQQTPPGPGVIGQTGLPGKYGVKSSRGVFKMKRVWVTTDERCTKELYEGFFSFSVSYDGMYHKAGHGNGAKYKFAFWGVRALKDNTGKEIGLGPRK
;
A
#
# COMPACT_ATOMS: atom_id res chain seq x y z
N MET A 1 0.86 9.14 6.20
CA MET A 1 1.89 8.71 7.16
C MET A 1 3.20 9.33 6.72
N TYR A 2 3.78 10.21 7.53
CA TYR A 2 5.11 10.76 7.29
C TYR A 2 6.12 9.98 8.14
N LEU A 3 7.17 9.47 7.53
CA LEU A 3 8.22 8.69 8.20
C LEU A 3 9.56 9.45 8.05
N PRO A 4 9.90 10.34 9.00
CA PRO A 4 11.07 11.22 8.88
C PRO A 4 12.38 10.45 8.66
N PHE A 5 12.50 9.26 9.24
CA PHE A 5 13.69 8.42 9.08
C PHE A 5 13.87 7.88 7.66
N LEU A 6 12.78 7.64 6.91
CA LEU A 6 12.87 7.28 5.48
C LEU A 6 13.22 8.49 4.64
N ALA A 7 12.70 9.68 4.98
CA ALA A 7 13.07 10.91 4.30
C ALA A 7 14.57 11.23 4.43
N LYS A 8 15.12 11.05 5.64
CA LYS A 8 16.57 11.19 5.90
C LYS A 8 17.41 10.16 5.14
N ALA A 9 16.93 8.93 4.99
CA ALA A 9 17.61 7.91 4.19
C ALA A 9 17.54 8.22 2.69
N TYR A 10 16.39 8.71 2.21
CA TYR A 10 16.15 9.01 0.81
C TYR A 10 17.00 10.16 0.28
N LEU A 11 17.12 11.24 1.05
CA LEU A 11 17.94 12.39 0.69
C LEU A 11 18.72 12.87 1.93
N PRO A 12 19.89 12.26 2.20
CA PRO A 12 20.74 12.67 3.31
C PRO A 12 21.14 14.15 3.21
N HIS A 13 21.49 14.75 4.35
CA HIS A 13 21.90 16.15 4.38
C HIS A 13 23.10 16.40 3.46
N GLY A 14 22.96 17.37 2.54
CA GLY A 14 23.99 17.71 1.55
C GLY A 14 23.97 16.86 0.28
N ALA A 15 23.14 15.81 0.21
CA ALA A 15 22.97 15.03 -1.01
C ALA A 15 22.07 15.76 -2.02
N THR A 16 22.41 15.66 -3.29
CA THR A 16 21.62 16.21 -4.41
C THR A 16 20.84 15.13 -5.17
N THR A 17 21.19 13.86 -4.94
CA THR A 17 20.59 12.70 -5.61
C THR A 17 19.94 11.74 -4.60
N PRO A 18 18.78 11.17 -4.91
CA PRO A 18 18.15 10.13 -4.10
C PRO A 18 19.01 8.90 -3.84
N ASP A 19 19.01 8.42 -2.60
CA ASP A 19 19.58 7.13 -2.21
C ASP A 19 18.47 6.09 -2.01
N TYR A 20 18.07 5.45 -3.10
CA TYR A 20 17.05 4.40 -3.07
C TYR A 20 17.51 3.13 -2.34
N ALA A 21 18.82 2.84 -2.34
CA ALA A 21 19.36 1.67 -1.66
C ALA A 21 19.25 1.83 -0.13
N ALA A 22 19.60 3.01 0.39
CA ALA A 22 19.45 3.32 1.81
C ALA A 22 17.97 3.26 2.28
N VAL A 23 17.03 3.70 1.45
CA VAL A 23 15.59 3.57 1.75
C VAL A 23 15.17 2.10 1.82
N TYR A 24 15.61 1.29 0.85
CA TYR A 24 15.31 -0.14 0.80
C TYR A 24 15.79 -0.84 2.08
N ASP A 25 17.07 -0.68 2.44
CA ASP A 25 17.66 -1.32 3.63
C ASP A 25 16.99 -0.84 4.94
N ARG A 26 16.59 0.44 4.98
CA ARG A 26 15.88 0.98 6.13
C ARG A 26 14.48 0.38 6.28
N ILE A 27 13.76 0.15 5.19
CA ILE A 27 12.45 -0.50 5.22
C ILE A 27 12.59 -1.95 5.68
N LEU A 28 13.59 -2.69 5.19
CA LEU A 28 13.85 -4.06 5.64
C LEU A 28 14.09 -4.14 7.15
N THR A 29 14.88 -3.20 7.69
CA THR A 29 15.13 -3.10 9.14
C THR A 29 13.83 -2.87 9.92
N CYS A 30 12.90 -2.09 9.36
CA CYS A 30 11.60 -1.81 9.98
C CYS A 30 10.61 -2.98 9.84
N GLN A 31 10.62 -3.70 8.72
CA GLN A 31 9.75 -4.87 8.51
C GLN A 31 9.92 -5.94 9.59
N ALA A 32 11.15 -6.10 10.12
CA ALA A 32 11.44 -7.04 11.20
C ALA A 32 10.70 -6.76 12.52
N LYS A 33 10.16 -5.54 12.71
CA LYS A 33 9.54 -5.13 13.97
C LYS A 33 8.00 -5.18 13.98
N HIS A 34 7.35 -5.57 12.88
CA HIS A 34 5.89 -5.62 12.66
C HIS A 34 5.05 -4.35 12.94
N ASP A 35 5.53 -3.39 13.73
CA ASP A 35 4.73 -2.30 14.30
C ASP A 35 4.56 -1.07 13.38
N TYR A 36 5.38 -0.96 12.33
CA TYR A 36 5.55 0.31 11.59
C TYR A 36 5.21 0.26 10.10
N THR A 37 4.64 -0.84 9.61
CA THR A 37 4.43 -1.01 8.16
C THR A 37 3.00 -1.44 7.85
N ALA A 38 2.36 -0.72 6.92
CA ALA A 38 1.21 -1.26 6.21
C ALA A 38 1.63 -2.50 5.42
N ARG A 39 0.69 -3.43 5.21
CA ARG A 39 0.92 -4.63 4.40
C ARG A 39 -0.09 -4.65 3.26
N CYS A 40 0.35 -5.08 2.08
CA CYS A 40 -0.52 -5.27 0.93
C CYS A 40 -0.28 -6.62 0.27
N PHE A 41 -1.37 -7.23 -0.18
CA PHE A 41 -1.37 -8.40 -1.06
C PHE A 41 -1.98 -7.97 -2.39
N LEU A 42 -1.27 -8.18 -3.49
CA LEU A 42 -1.79 -7.94 -4.83
C LEU A 42 -2.21 -9.30 -5.40
N ALA A 43 -3.52 -9.50 -5.59
CA ALA A 43 -4.02 -10.74 -6.16
C ALA A 43 -3.52 -10.91 -7.60
N PRO A 44 -3.14 -12.12 -8.03
CA PRO A 44 -2.78 -12.39 -9.40
C PRO A 44 -3.93 -12.01 -10.36
N PRO A 45 -3.64 -11.47 -11.55
CA PRO A 45 -4.67 -11.26 -12.55
C PRO A 45 -5.24 -12.61 -13.00
N GLY A 46 -6.54 -12.82 -12.77
CA GLY A 46 -7.37 -13.83 -13.42
C GLY A 46 -6.85 -15.28 -13.44
N VAL A 47 -7.26 -16.08 -12.46
CA VAL A 47 -7.67 -17.47 -12.72
C VAL A 47 -9.16 -17.56 -12.43
N SER A 48 -9.96 -16.91 -13.26
CA SER A 48 -11.40 -17.10 -13.29
C SER A 48 -11.72 -18.30 -14.17
N SER A 49 -11.61 -19.51 -13.63
CA SER A 49 -12.15 -20.72 -14.30
C SER A 49 -12.25 -21.92 -13.35
N SER A 50 -13.02 -21.77 -12.28
CA SER A 50 -13.96 -22.81 -11.81
C SER A 50 -14.90 -22.20 -10.77
N PRO A 51 -16.22 -22.49 -10.78
CA PRO A 51 -17.10 -22.14 -9.65
C PRO A 51 -16.65 -22.76 -8.31
N ASP A 52 -15.72 -23.73 -8.35
CA ASP A 52 -15.19 -24.42 -7.17
C ASP A 52 -13.80 -23.93 -6.70
N SER A 53 -13.16 -22.97 -7.38
CA SER A 53 -11.87 -22.42 -6.96
C SER A 53 -12.03 -21.07 -6.26
N GLN A 54 -11.91 -21.07 -4.92
CA GLN A 54 -11.85 -19.89 -4.04
C GLN A 54 -10.55 -19.05 -4.25
N ALA A 55 -10.13 -18.79 -5.48
CA ALA A 55 -9.03 -17.84 -5.71
C ALA A 55 -9.53 -16.42 -5.39
N PRO A 56 -8.84 -15.64 -4.54
CA PRO A 56 -9.27 -14.28 -4.21
C PRO A 56 -9.25 -13.40 -5.45
N THR A 57 -10.41 -12.84 -5.80
CA THR A 57 -10.57 -11.92 -6.95
C THR A 57 -10.06 -10.50 -6.65
N CYS A 58 -9.66 -10.23 -5.40
CA CYS A 58 -9.15 -8.94 -4.95
C CYS A 58 -7.92 -9.09 -4.06
N GLY A 59 -7.01 -8.12 -4.19
CA GLY A 59 -5.91 -7.91 -3.26
C GLY A 59 -6.40 -7.37 -1.91
N ARG A 60 -5.49 -7.29 -0.95
CA ARG A 60 -5.77 -6.83 0.42
C ARG A 60 -4.81 -5.74 0.85
N PHE A 61 -5.26 -4.87 1.74
CA PHE A 61 -4.43 -3.84 2.37
C PHE A 61 -4.83 -3.67 3.82
N GLU A 62 -3.84 -3.65 4.71
CA GLU A 62 -4.01 -3.38 6.13
C GLU A 62 -2.97 -2.36 6.62
N SER A 63 -3.41 -1.45 7.49
CA SER A 63 -2.52 -0.49 8.15
C SER A 63 -3.01 -0.18 9.56
N SER A 64 -2.10 -0.18 10.53
CA SER A 64 -2.36 0.23 11.92
C SER A 64 -2.78 1.70 12.06
N THR A 65 -2.70 2.50 10.98
CA THR A 65 -3.13 3.91 10.98
C THR A 65 -4.50 4.14 10.34
N ILE A 66 -5.13 3.10 9.81
CA ILE A 66 -6.44 3.16 9.16
C ILE A 66 -7.37 2.25 9.96
N ILE A 67 -7.90 2.79 11.06
CA ILE A 67 -8.63 2.04 12.08
C ILE A 67 -10.14 2.15 11.86
N GLU A 68 -10.83 1.02 12.00
CA GLU A 68 -12.28 0.99 12.19
C GLU A 68 -12.62 1.39 13.63
N PRO A 69 -13.35 2.50 13.84
CA PRO A 69 -13.56 3.03 15.19
C PRO A 69 -14.49 2.18 16.05
N MET A 70 -15.33 1.31 15.46
CA MET A 70 -16.24 0.45 16.22
C MET A 70 -15.56 -0.76 16.84
N LEU A 71 -14.63 -1.36 16.12
CA LEU A 71 -13.96 -2.60 16.53
C LEU A 71 -12.50 -2.36 16.92
N GLU A 72 -12.08 -1.08 16.93
CA GLU A 72 -10.75 -0.59 17.31
C GLU A 72 -9.61 -1.36 16.66
N ARG A 73 -9.81 -1.77 15.40
CA ARG A 73 -8.87 -2.59 14.63
C ARG A 73 -8.68 -2.05 13.22
N PRO A 74 -7.55 -2.34 12.56
CA PRO A 74 -7.33 -1.92 11.18
C PRO A 74 -8.49 -2.34 10.27
N PHE A 75 -8.90 -1.44 9.38
CA PHE A 75 -9.76 -1.83 8.27
C PHE A 75 -9.03 -2.87 7.39
N ASP A 76 -9.71 -3.97 7.09
CA ASP A 76 -9.27 -4.98 6.12
C ASP A 76 -9.78 -4.59 4.72
N LEU A 77 -8.97 -3.78 4.03
CA LEU A 77 -9.34 -3.15 2.77
C LEU A 77 -9.12 -4.09 1.59
N ASN A 78 -10.03 -4.01 0.61
CA ASN A 78 -9.87 -4.66 -0.68
C ASN A 78 -9.11 -3.74 -1.65
N LEU A 79 -8.18 -4.33 -2.40
CA LEU A 79 -7.54 -3.72 -3.56
C LEU A 79 -8.01 -4.44 -4.82
N GLY A 80 -8.57 -3.72 -5.78
CA GLY A 80 -9.14 -4.34 -6.98
C GLY A 80 -9.05 -3.46 -8.21
N SER A 81 -9.65 -3.93 -9.30
CA SER A 81 -9.74 -3.18 -10.57
C SER A 81 -8.36 -2.73 -11.08
N PHE A 82 -7.35 -3.59 -10.94
CA PHE A 82 -5.98 -3.23 -11.29
C PHE A 82 -5.83 -3.06 -12.79
N THR A 83 -5.21 -1.95 -13.20
CA THR A 83 -4.78 -1.67 -14.56
C THR A 83 -3.28 -1.44 -14.57
N TYR A 84 -2.58 -2.20 -15.40
CA TYR A 84 -1.16 -1.95 -15.67
C TYR A 84 -0.98 -0.72 -16.55
N LYS A 85 0.03 0.09 -16.24
CA LYS A 85 0.45 1.23 -17.05
C LYS A 85 1.95 1.09 -17.32
N LYS A 86 2.33 1.12 -18.61
CA LYS A 86 3.74 1.15 -19.03
C LYS A 86 4.47 2.40 -18.50
N SER A 87 3.74 3.50 -18.36
CA SER A 87 4.20 4.74 -17.74
C SER A 87 3.13 5.25 -16.78
N LEU A 88 3.32 4.97 -15.49
CA LEU A 88 2.47 5.46 -14.41
C LEU A 88 2.99 6.82 -13.94
N THR A 89 2.08 7.79 -13.84
CA THR A 89 2.35 9.11 -13.26
C THR A 89 1.38 9.39 -12.12
N PHE A 90 1.84 10.21 -11.17
CA PHE A 90 1.03 10.74 -10.09
C PHE A 90 0.45 12.10 -10.50
N THR A 91 -0.79 12.36 -10.11
CA THR A 91 -1.43 13.67 -10.30
C THR A 91 -0.72 14.75 -9.48
N PRO A 92 -0.85 16.06 -9.81
CA PRO A 92 -0.23 17.12 -9.01
C PRO A 92 -0.57 17.04 -7.52
N THR A 93 -1.83 16.72 -7.20
CA THR A 93 -2.30 16.55 -5.82
C THR A 93 -1.72 15.32 -5.12
N GLU A 94 -1.47 14.24 -5.85
CA GLU A 94 -0.81 13.04 -5.31
C GLU A 94 0.68 13.30 -5.04
N ARG A 95 1.33 14.05 -5.95
CA ARG A 95 2.73 14.44 -5.85
C ARG A 95 3.05 15.23 -4.58
N THR A 96 2.11 16.02 -4.05
CA THR A 96 2.35 16.74 -2.79
C THR A 96 2.55 15.83 -1.58
N SER A 97 2.21 14.54 -1.70
CA SER A 97 2.44 13.56 -0.65
C SER A 97 3.78 12.82 -0.80
N LEU A 98 4.43 12.91 -1.97
CA LEU A 98 5.73 12.28 -2.23
C LEU A 98 6.84 13.12 -1.61
N LEU A 99 7.94 12.48 -1.21
CA LEU A 99 9.07 13.16 -0.58
C LEU A 99 9.90 14.00 -1.58
N ALA A 100 10.01 13.56 -2.83
CA ALA A 100 10.65 14.33 -3.89
C ALA A 100 9.90 14.16 -5.23
N PRO A 101 8.76 14.83 -5.40
CA PRO A 101 7.88 14.62 -6.55
C PRO A 101 8.49 14.99 -7.91
N GLN A 102 9.58 15.78 -7.92
CA GLN A 102 10.29 16.17 -9.14
C GLN A 102 11.37 15.16 -9.55
N GLN A 103 11.79 14.29 -8.64
CA GLN A 103 12.86 13.32 -8.87
C GLN A 103 12.33 11.92 -9.20
N THR A 104 11.01 11.72 -9.08
CA THR A 104 10.34 10.47 -9.42
C THR A 104 10.28 10.27 -10.94
N PRO A 105 11.05 9.33 -11.53
CA PRO A 105 10.99 9.09 -12.97
C PRO A 105 9.66 8.43 -13.36
N PRO A 106 9.11 8.66 -14.56
CA PRO A 106 8.03 7.84 -15.08
C PRO A 106 8.49 6.38 -15.20
N GLY A 107 7.58 5.44 -14.97
CA GLY A 107 7.94 4.02 -15.04
C GLY A 107 6.73 3.10 -15.00
N PRO A 108 6.93 1.80 -15.26
CA PRO A 108 5.85 0.82 -15.24
C PRO A 108 5.27 0.68 -13.83
N GLY A 109 3.95 0.54 -13.75
CA GLY A 109 3.25 0.42 -12.49
C GLY A 109 1.80 -0.03 -12.64
N VAL A 110 1.12 -0.10 -11.52
CA VAL A 110 -0.29 -0.52 -11.41
C VAL A 110 -1.12 0.57 -10.76
N ILE A 111 -2.35 0.73 -11.25
CA ILE A 111 -3.38 1.56 -10.66
C ILE A 111 -4.55 0.65 -10.30
N GLY A 112 -5.04 0.73 -9.07
CA GLY A 112 -6.20 -0.01 -8.59
C GLY A 112 -7.11 0.87 -7.74
N GLN A 113 -8.24 0.30 -7.37
CA GLN A 113 -9.22 0.89 -6.47
C GLN A 113 -9.07 0.28 -5.08
N THR A 114 -9.34 1.09 -4.05
CA THR A 114 -9.42 0.65 -2.66
C THR A 114 -10.87 0.70 -2.19
N GLY A 115 -11.31 -0.27 -1.40
CA GLY A 115 -12.64 -0.26 -0.80
C GLY A 115 -12.75 -1.23 0.37
N LEU A 116 -13.96 -1.40 0.89
CA LEU A 116 -14.27 -2.41 1.89
C LEU A 116 -14.97 -3.62 1.26
N PRO A 117 -14.71 -4.84 1.76
CA PRO A 117 -15.36 -6.08 1.29
C PRO A 117 -16.85 -6.16 1.62
N GLY A 118 -17.31 -5.45 2.66
CA GLY A 118 -18.68 -5.47 3.16
C GLY A 118 -19.16 -4.08 3.61
N LYS A 119 -20.45 -3.97 3.94
CA LYS A 119 -21.12 -2.69 4.24
C LYS A 119 -21.70 -2.58 5.65
N TYR A 120 -21.28 -3.39 6.61
CA TYR A 120 -21.82 -3.32 7.98
C TYR A 120 -21.51 -1.96 8.62
N GLY A 121 -22.54 -1.13 8.81
CA GLY A 121 -22.36 0.21 9.36
C GLY A 121 -21.72 1.23 8.40
N VAL A 122 -21.43 0.85 7.16
CA VAL A 122 -20.71 1.66 6.18
C VAL A 122 -21.61 1.96 4.99
N LYS A 123 -21.92 3.24 4.81
CA LYS A 123 -22.73 3.73 3.68
C LYS A 123 -21.99 3.60 2.35
N SER A 124 -20.73 3.99 2.31
CA SER A 124 -19.89 3.86 1.11
C SER A 124 -18.41 3.86 1.46
N SER A 125 -17.60 3.28 0.57
CA SER A 125 -16.15 3.36 0.64
C SER A 125 -15.54 3.42 -0.75
N ARG A 126 -14.45 4.16 -0.90
CA ARG A 126 -13.73 4.31 -2.18
C ARG A 126 -12.32 4.83 -1.97
N GLY A 127 -11.49 4.65 -2.98
CA GLY A 127 -10.18 5.28 -3.04
C GLY A 127 -9.33 4.66 -4.14
N VAL A 128 -8.05 4.99 -4.12
CA VAL A 128 -7.11 4.69 -5.20
C VAL A 128 -5.82 4.17 -4.60
N PHE A 129 -5.30 3.10 -5.22
CA PHE A 129 -3.98 2.56 -4.98
C PHE A 129 -3.16 2.73 -6.26
N LYS A 130 -1.98 3.34 -6.15
CA LYS A 130 -1.00 3.42 -7.23
C LYS A 130 0.33 2.93 -6.72
N MET A 131 1.03 2.14 -7.51
CA MET A 131 2.37 1.67 -7.18
C MET A 131 3.19 1.48 -8.44
N LYS A 132 4.43 1.96 -8.43
CA LYS A 132 5.39 1.79 -9.52
C LYS A 132 6.76 1.45 -8.97
N ARG A 133 7.54 0.69 -9.74
CA ARG A 133 8.92 0.40 -9.38
C ARG A 133 9.77 1.64 -9.64
N VAL A 134 10.62 2.02 -8.69
CA VAL A 134 11.55 3.17 -8.83
C VAL A 134 13.01 2.75 -8.85
N TRP A 135 13.31 1.60 -8.28
CA TRP A 135 14.68 1.11 -8.18
C TRP A 135 14.67 -0.41 -8.18
N VAL A 136 15.64 -0.98 -8.87
CA VAL A 136 15.89 -2.41 -8.94
C VAL A 136 17.39 -2.64 -8.98
N THR A 137 17.85 -3.60 -8.21
CA THR A 137 19.18 -4.18 -8.37
C THR A 137 19.07 -5.69 -8.29
N THR A 138 19.90 -6.38 -9.05
CA THR A 138 19.94 -7.83 -9.08
C THR A 138 21.35 -8.25 -8.69
N ASP A 139 21.45 -8.99 -7.59
CA ASP A 139 22.66 -9.75 -7.27
C ASP A 139 22.47 -11.22 -7.68
N GLU A 140 23.52 -12.03 -7.59
CA GLU A 140 23.48 -13.45 -8.00
C GLU A 140 22.42 -14.28 -7.26
N ARG A 141 21.89 -13.80 -6.13
CA ARG A 141 21.00 -14.55 -5.24
C ARG A 141 19.60 -13.98 -5.13
N CYS A 142 19.40 -12.69 -5.38
CA CYS A 142 18.10 -12.04 -5.25
C CYS A 142 17.96 -10.77 -6.09
N THR A 143 16.71 -10.50 -6.48
CA THR A 143 16.30 -9.21 -7.02
C THR A 143 15.76 -8.36 -5.88
N LYS A 144 16.36 -7.19 -5.66
CA LYS A 144 15.89 -6.18 -4.72
C LYS A 144 15.10 -5.13 -5.49
N GLU A 145 13.87 -4.88 -5.07
CA GLU A 145 12.98 -3.93 -5.72
C GLU A 145 12.40 -2.96 -4.70
N LEU A 146 12.44 -1.67 -5.04
CA LEU A 146 11.78 -0.61 -4.29
C LEU A 146 10.68 0.00 -5.14
N TYR A 147 9.53 0.20 -4.50
CA TYR A 147 8.34 0.74 -5.12
C TYR A 147 7.94 2.05 -4.46
N GLU A 148 7.59 3.05 -5.28
CA GLU A 148 6.88 4.24 -4.82
C GLU A 148 5.40 4.05 -5.06
N GLY A 149 4.59 4.51 -4.12
CA GLY A 149 3.16 4.46 -4.29
C GLY A 149 2.41 5.59 -3.62
N PHE A 150 1.14 5.65 -4.00
CA PHE A 150 0.15 6.55 -3.46
C PHE A 150 -1.07 5.73 -3.06
N PHE A 151 -1.57 6.01 -1.87
CA PHE A 151 -2.76 5.39 -1.31
C PHE A 151 -3.76 6.46 -0.91
N SER A 152 -5.03 6.23 -1.23
CA SER A 152 -6.13 6.98 -0.67
C SER A 152 -7.29 6.05 -0.34
N PHE A 153 -8.00 6.35 0.73
CA PHE A 153 -9.20 5.65 1.15
C PHE A 153 -10.15 6.64 1.81
N SER A 154 -11.42 6.59 1.47
CA SER A 154 -12.49 7.37 2.07
C SER A 154 -13.62 6.43 2.43
N VAL A 155 -14.11 6.54 3.65
CA VAL A 155 -15.25 5.77 4.16
C VAL A 155 -16.29 6.75 4.66
N SER A 156 -17.54 6.52 4.31
CA SER A 156 -18.70 7.21 4.87
C SER A 156 -19.49 6.23 5.72
N TYR A 157 -19.73 6.59 6.96
CA TYR A 157 -20.47 5.73 7.87
C TYR A 157 -21.99 5.92 7.75
N ASP A 158 -22.75 4.94 8.19
CA ASP A 158 -24.21 5.04 8.31
C ASP A 158 -24.65 5.54 9.69
N GLY A 159 -25.96 5.47 9.96
CA GLY A 159 -26.54 5.92 11.22
C GLY A 159 -26.06 5.15 12.46
N MET A 160 -25.56 3.91 12.31
CA MET A 160 -25.07 3.11 13.42
C MET A 160 -23.81 3.74 14.03
N TYR A 161 -22.85 4.11 13.19
CA TYR A 161 -21.62 4.79 13.60
C TYR A 161 -21.88 6.20 14.14
N HIS A 162 -22.81 6.93 13.54
CA HIS A 162 -23.20 8.26 14.01
C HIS A 162 -23.79 8.18 15.42
N LYS A 163 -24.68 7.22 15.69
CA LYS A 163 -25.28 7.00 17.02
C LYS A 163 -24.26 6.65 18.10
N ALA A 164 -23.15 6.01 17.73
CA ALA A 164 -22.04 5.73 18.64
C ALA A 164 -21.02 6.87 18.75
N GLY A 165 -21.22 8.01 18.08
CA GLY A 165 -20.36 9.19 18.20
C GLY A 165 -19.12 9.20 17.31
N HIS A 166 -18.98 8.29 16.33
CA HIS A 166 -17.81 8.25 15.44
C HIS A 166 -17.91 9.21 14.23
N GLY A 167 -19.00 9.98 14.14
CA GLY A 167 -19.24 10.94 13.07
C GLY A 167 -19.61 10.29 11.73
N ASN A 168 -19.30 11.00 10.63
CA ASN A 168 -19.82 10.68 9.29
C ASN A 168 -18.86 9.85 8.42
N GLY A 169 -17.64 9.60 8.87
CA GLY A 169 -16.62 8.93 8.07
C GLY A 169 -15.21 9.42 8.32
N ALA A 170 -14.26 8.88 7.55
CA ALA A 170 -12.85 9.24 7.60
C ALA A 170 -12.23 9.25 6.19
N LYS A 171 -11.19 10.06 6.02
CA LYS A 171 -10.42 10.15 4.78
C LYS A 171 -8.93 9.98 5.08
N TYR A 172 -8.31 9.10 4.33
CA TYR A 172 -6.91 8.74 4.44
C TYR A 172 -6.23 8.97 3.10
N LYS A 173 -5.06 9.61 3.14
CA LYS A 173 -4.25 9.89 1.95
C LYS A 173 -2.79 9.92 2.35
N PHE A 174 -1.94 9.18 1.64
CA PHE A 174 -0.50 9.25 1.83
C PHE A 174 0.27 8.63 0.67
N ALA A 175 1.51 9.08 0.51
CA ALA A 175 2.51 8.33 -0.25
C ALA A 175 3.13 7.23 0.61
N PHE A 176 3.71 6.24 -0.04
CA PHE A 176 4.45 5.18 0.62
C PHE A 176 5.63 4.72 -0.23
N TRP A 177 6.62 4.16 0.47
CA TRP A 177 7.61 3.27 -0.11
C TRP A 177 7.22 1.83 0.21
N GLY A 178 7.43 0.92 -0.75
CA GLY A 178 7.14 -0.49 -0.62
C GLY A 178 8.32 -1.35 -1.05
N VAL A 179 8.48 -2.49 -0.39
CA VAL A 179 9.39 -3.57 -0.76
C VAL A 179 8.60 -4.88 -0.75
N ARG A 180 9.17 -5.95 -1.33
CA ARG A 180 8.54 -7.27 -1.28
C ARG A 180 8.37 -7.75 0.17
N ALA A 181 7.43 -8.66 0.37
CA ALA A 181 7.22 -9.28 1.68
C ALA A 181 8.48 -10.03 2.13
N LEU A 182 8.74 -10.01 3.45
CA LEU A 182 9.78 -10.84 4.06
C LEU A 182 9.50 -12.31 3.76
N LYS A 183 10.54 -13.14 3.63
CA LYS A 183 10.38 -14.59 3.48
C LYS A 183 10.81 -15.31 4.75
N ASP A 184 10.13 -16.39 5.09
CA ASP A 184 10.54 -17.30 6.16
C ASP A 184 11.73 -18.17 5.72
N ASN A 185 12.20 -19.03 6.63
CA ASN A 185 13.29 -19.97 6.39
C ASN A 185 12.99 -21.02 5.30
N THR A 186 11.72 -21.17 4.90
CA THR A 186 11.30 -22.03 3.78
C THR A 186 11.18 -21.26 2.46
N GLY A 187 11.44 -19.95 2.47
CA GLY A 187 11.31 -19.07 1.31
C GLY A 187 9.88 -18.59 1.05
N LYS A 188 8.93 -18.87 1.94
CA LYS A 188 7.53 -18.45 1.82
C LYS A 188 7.35 -17.03 2.35
N GLU A 189 6.57 -16.22 1.64
CA GLU A 189 6.30 -14.84 2.03
C GLU A 189 5.51 -14.75 3.35
N ILE A 190 6.03 -13.95 4.28
CA ILE A 190 5.44 -13.53 5.54
C ILE A 190 4.73 -12.20 5.28
N GLY A 191 3.45 -12.28 4.91
CA GLY A 191 2.66 -11.12 4.53
C GLY A 191 1.16 -11.38 4.59
N LEU A 192 0.37 -10.44 4.06
CA LEU A 192 -1.05 -10.71 3.81
C LEU A 192 -1.17 -11.78 2.72
N GLY A 193 -2.04 -12.75 2.95
CA GLY A 193 -2.42 -13.74 1.96
C GLY A 193 -3.84 -13.53 1.44
N PRO A 194 -4.37 -14.48 0.64
CA PRO A 194 -5.80 -14.55 0.32
C PRO A 194 -6.66 -14.37 1.58
N ARG A 195 -7.85 -13.78 1.42
CA ARG A 195 -8.89 -13.84 2.45
C ARG A 195 -9.27 -15.32 2.61
N LYS A 196 -9.25 -15.82 3.85
CA LYS A 196 -9.70 -17.18 4.18
C LYS A 196 -11.22 -17.23 4.26
#